data_AF-A0A535CEM3-F1
#
_entry.id   AF-A0A535CEM3-F1
#
_cell.length_a   1.000
_cell.length_b   1.000
_cell.length_c   1.000
_cell.angle_alpha   90.00
_cell.angle_beta   90.00
_cell.angle_gamma   90.00
#
_symmetry.space_group_name_H-M   'P 1'
#
loop_
_entity.id
_entity.type
_entity.pdbx_description
1 polymer ?
#
loop_
_entity_poly.entity_id
_entity_poly.type
_entity_poly.pdbx_seq_one_letter_code
_entity_poly.pdbx_strand_id
1 'polypeptide(L)'
;MEPYLPAALSSARLILGGSGDASDVVQDALVNAWRDLAHLREPSAFAAWFRQHVVRRALRSARRRRSPVSLHDGWIDPIDHLERSLANRQLQRAFDNLEP
;
A
#
# COMPACT_ATOMS: atom_id res chain seq x y z
N MET A 1 6.79 9.83 15.03
CA MET A 1 6.39 8.94 13.91
C MET A 1 7.47 8.86 12.84
N GLU A 2 8.02 10.00 12.41
CA GLU A 2 9.04 10.12 11.35
C GLU A 2 10.20 9.10 11.35
N PRO A 3 10.86 8.76 12.49
CA PRO A 3 11.95 7.79 12.47
C PRO A 3 11.52 6.36 12.09
N TYR A 4 10.23 6.02 12.19
CA TYR A 4 9.71 4.68 11.91
C TYR A 4 9.24 4.51 10.46
N LEU A 5 9.10 5.61 9.70
CA LEU A 5 8.58 5.58 8.33
C LEU A 5 9.46 4.78 7.37
N PRO A 6 10.80 4.89 7.38
CA PRO A 6 11.63 4.11 6.46
C PRO A 6 11.47 2.60 6.67
N ALA A 7 11.44 2.14 7.93
CA ALA A 7 11.25 0.74 8.27
C ALA A 7 9.83 0.23 7.92
N ALA A 8 8.82 1.06 8.12
CA ALA A 8 7.44 0.78 7.73
C ALA A 8 7.30 0.64 6.20
N LEU A 9 7.86 1.58 5.44
CA LEU A 9 7.87 1.53 3.97
C LEU A 9 8.61 0.31 3.44
N SER A 10 9.78 -0.02 4.02
CA SER A 10 10.53 -1.23 3.65
C SER A 10 9.69 -2.50 3.90
N SER A 11 9.04 -2.59 5.06
CA SER A 11 8.15 -3.72 5.41
C SER A 11 6.97 -3.83 4.44
N ALA A 12 6.32 -2.72 4.11
CA ALA A 12 5.20 -2.68 3.17
C ALA A 12 5.64 -3.08 1.75
N ARG A 13 6.78 -2.56 1.27
CA ARG A 13 7.34 -2.90 -0.04
C ARG A 13 7.69 -4.38 -0.16
N LEU A 14 8.26 -4.98 0.89
CA LEU A 14 8.57 -6.40 0.92
C LEU A 14 7.30 -7.26 0.77
N ILE A 15 6.23 -6.89 1.47
CA ILE A 15 4.96 -7.62 1.43
C ILE A 15 4.23 -7.43 0.09
N LEU A 16 4.32 -6.24 -0.50
CA LEU A 16 3.60 -5.87 -1.73
C LEU A 16 4.40 -6.16 -3.01
N GLY A 17 5.66 -6.56 -2.91
CA GLY A 17 6.52 -6.84 -4.07
C GLY A 17 6.93 -5.59 -4.84
N GLY A 18 7.23 -4.48 -4.14
CA GLY A 18 7.79 -3.26 -4.76
C GLY A 18 6.78 -2.33 -5.44
N SER A 19 5.47 -2.52 -5.26
CA SER A 19 4.46 -1.67 -5.89
C SER A 19 4.28 -0.30 -5.23
N GLY A 20 3.76 0.67 -6.01
CA GLY A 20 3.40 2.03 -5.55
C GLY A 20 2.49 2.10 -4.32
N ASP A 21 1.67 1.08 -4.06
CA ASP A 21 0.74 1.01 -2.91
C ASP A 21 1.42 0.98 -1.53
N ALA A 22 2.75 0.83 -1.44
CA ALA A 22 3.43 0.77 -0.15
C ALA A 22 3.30 2.09 0.63
N SER A 23 3.33 3.23 -0.06
CA SER A 23 3.11 4.55 0.57
C SER A 23 1.70 4.64 1.12
N ASP A 24 0.69 4.26 0.34
CA ASP A 24 -0.72 4.31 0.73
C ASP A 24 -1.01 3.38 1.91
N VAL A 25 -0.42 2.18 1.91
CA VAL A 25 -0.52 1.25 3.03
C VAL A 25 0.07 1.84 4.31
N VAL A 26 1.22 2.52 4.22
CA VAL A 26 1.84 3.17 5.39
C VAL A 26 1.00 4.35 5.85
N GLN A 27 0.45 5.17 4.95
CA GLN A 27 -0.45 6.26 5.30
C GLN A 27 -1.71 5.77 6.02
N ASP A 28 -2.37 4.75 5.48
CA ASP A 28 -3.50 4.09 6.14
C ASP A 28 -3.10 3.55 7.53
N ALA A 29 -1.94 2.90 7.62
CA ALA A 29 -1.45 2.38 8.89
C ALA A 29 -1.19 3.50 9.92
N LEU A 30 -0.66 4.65 9.50
CA LEU A 30 -0.45 5.83 10.35
C LEU A 30 -1.78 6.37 10.89
N VAL A 31 -2.79 6.51 10.02
CA VAL A 31 -4.11 7.01 10.44
C VAL A 31 -4.74 6.08 11.48
N ASN A 32 -4.67 4.76 11.26
CA ASN A 32 -5.20 3.80 12.23
C ASN A 32 -4.39 3.80 13.53
N ALA A 33 -3.06 3.82 13.44
CA ALA A 33 -2.20 3.90 14.61
C ALA A 33 -2.46 5.18 15.41
N TRP A 34 -2.69 6.33 14.77
CA TRP A 34 -3.02 7.54 15.50
C TRP A 34 -4.34 7.43 16.27
N ARG A 35 -5.37 6.82 15.67
CA ARG A 35 -6.67 6.57 16.33
C ARG A 35 -6.55 5.58 17.50
N ASP A 36 -5.73 4.56 17.34
CA ASP A 36 -5.56 3.49 18.34
C ASP A 36 -4.51 3.85 19.40
N LEU A 37 -3.84 5.00 19.28
CA LEU A 37 -2.70 5.38 20.12
C LEU A 37 -3.05 5.43 21.61
N ALA A 38 -4.26 5.86 21.96
CA ALA A 38 -4.74 5.90 23.35
C ALA A 38 -4.82 4.51 24.01
N HIS A 39 -4.82 3.44 23.21
CA HIS A 39 -4.84 2.05 23.69
C HIS A 39 -3.43 1.45 23.82
N LEU A 40 -2.38 2.17 23.42
CA LEU A 40 -1.00 1.73 23.58
C LEU A 40 -0.59 1.85 25.06
N ARG A 41 -0.55 0.72 25.76
CA ARG A 41 -0.21 0.66 27.18
C ARG A 41 1.26 0.94 27.49
N GLU A 42 2.13 0.48 26.60
CA GLU A 42 3.59 0.55 26.76
C GLU A 42 4.20 1.40 25.64
N PRO A 43 4.59 2.66 25.91
CA PRO A 43 5.12 3.55 24.88
C PRO A 43 6.38 3.01 24.19
N SER A 44 7.22 2.25 24.90
CA SER A 44 8.43 1.66 24.31
C SER A 44 8.11 0.61 23.24
N ALA A 45 6.92 0.02 23.26
CA ALA A 45 6.46 -0.96 22.27
C ALA A 45 5.98 -0.32 20.95
N PHE A 46 5.99 1.01 20.83
CA PHE A 46 5.45 1.74 19.68
C PHE A 46 5.93 1.21 18.34
N ALA A 47 7.23 0.93 18.19
CA ALA A 47 7.80 0.45 16.94
C ALA A 47 7.22 -0.90 16.51
N ALA A 48 7.16 -1.85 17.45
CA ALA A 48 6.60 -3.18 17.20
C ALA A 48 5.09 -3.10 16.96
N TRP A 49 4.38 -2.29 17.74
CA TRP A 49 2.95 -2.05 17.61
C TRP A 49 2.58 -1.41 16.26
N PHE A 50 3.26 -0.34 15.87
CA PHE A 50 3.05 0.31 14.59
C PHE A 50 3.36 -0.63 13.41
N ARG A 51 4.43 -1.44 13.51
CA ARG A 51 4.72 -2.48 12.51
C ARG A 51 3.56 -3.45 12.32
N GLN A 52 2.82 -3.81 13.37
CA GLN A 52 1.63 -4.66 13.23
C GLN A 52 0.54 -4.01 12.38
N HIS A 53 0.29 -2.70 12.54
CA HIS A 53 -0.67 -1.97 11.69
C HIS A 53 -0.25 -2.01 10.22
N VAL A 54 1.02 -1.73 9.93
CA VAL A 54 1.58 -1.76 8.57
C VAL A 54 1.45 -3.15 7.95
N VAL A 55 1.87 -4.20 8.65
CA VAL A 55 1.83 -5.59 8.15
C VAL A 55 0.38 -6.03 7.90
N ARG A 56 -0.55 -5.75 8.82
CA ARG A 56 -1.97 -6.10 8.65
C ARG A 56 -2.57 -5.43 7.40
N ARG A 57 -2.25 -4.14 7.18
CA ARG A 57 -2.72 -3.38 6.02
C ARG A 57 -2.07 -3.85 4.72
N ALA A 58 -0.76 -4.09 4.71
CA ALA A 58 -0.03 -4.62 3.56
C ALA A 58 -0.57 -5.99 3.13
N LEU A 59 -0.78 -6.91 4.06
CA LEU A 59 -1.36 -8.23 3.78
C LEU A 59 -2.80 -8.13 3.27
N ARG A 60 -3.60 -7.19 3.80
CA ARG A 60 -4.97 -6.95 3.29
C ARG A 60 -4.93 -6.46 1.84
N SER A 61 -4.05 -5.52 1.52
CA SER A 61 -3.87 -5.01 0.15
C SER A 61 -3.37 -6.12 -0.80
N ALA A 62 -2.34 -6.87 -0.40
CA ALA A 62 -1.82 -8.00 -1.18
C ALA A 62 -2.89 -9.07 -1.46
N ARG A 63 -3.77 -9.37 -0.48
CA ARG A 63 -4.90 -10.28 -0.68
C ARG A 63 -5.93 -9.73 -1.67
N ARG A 64 -6.26 -8.44 -1.59
CA ARG A 64 -7.21 -7.80 -2.52
C ARG A 64 -6.69 -7.82 -3.96
N ARG A 65 -5.40 -7.59 -4.16
CA ARG A 65 -4.75 -7.69 -5.48
C ARG A 65 -4.81 -9.10 -6.07
N ARG A 66 -4.77 -10.14 -5.23
CA ARG A 66 -4.88 -11.54 -5.68
C ARG A 66 -6.33 -12.00 -5.89
N SER A 67 -7.30 -11.28 -5.33
CA SER A 67 -8.71 -11.56 -5.60
C SER A 67 -9.01 -11.17 -7.03
N PRO A 68 -9.46 -12.09 -7.90
CA PRO A 68 -9.99 -11.69 -9.21
C PRO A 68 -11.12 -10.70 -8.96
N VAL A 69 -10.99 -9.50 -9.51
CA VAL A 69 -12.11 -8.58 -9.56
C VAL A 69 -13.08 -9.18 -10.57
N SER A 70 -14.12 -9.87 -10.08
CA SER A 70 -15.23 -10.28 -10.92
C SER A 70 -16.01 -9.01 -11.27
N LEU A 71 -15.82 -8.54 -12.49
CA LEU A 71 -16.58 -7.46 -13.09
C LEU A 71 -17.95 -8.05 -13.42
N HIS A 72 -18.92 -7.92 -12.52
CA HIS A 72 -20.31 -8.29 -12.80
C HIS A 72 -20.97 -7.14 -13.57
N ASP A 73 -21.66 -7.46 -14.66
CA ASP A 73 -22.39 -6.56 -15.56
C ASP A 73 -23.64 -5.93 -14.93
N GLY A 74 -23.48 -5.36 -13.75
CA GLY A 74 -24.34 -4.32 -13.20
C GLY A 74 -23.56 -3.01 -13.17
N TRP A 75 -23.13 -2.56 -14.36
CA TRP A 75 -22.35 -1.34 -14.66
C TRP A 75 -20.93 -1.22 -14.08
N ILE A 76 -19.93 -1.31 -14.97
CA ILE A 76 -18.56 -0.78 -14.84
C ILE A 76 -18.13 -0.46 -16.30
N ASP A 77 -17.26 0.52 -16.63
CA ASP A 77 -16.43 0.33 -17.84
C ASP A 77 -15.00 -0.11 -17.46
N PRO A 78 -14.76 -1.43 -17.43
CA PRO A 78 -13.46 -2.03 -17.25
C PRO A 78 -12.45 -1.63 -18.32
N ILE A 79 -12.88 -1.20 -19.51
CA ILE A 79 -12.02 -0.69 -20.57
C ILE A 79 -11.36 0.62 -20.10
N ASP A 80 -12.13 1.56 -19.55
CA ASP A 80 -11.60 2.82 -19.00
C ASP A 80 -10.59 2.60 -17.87
N HIS A 81 -10.87 1.64 -16.98
CA HIS A 81 -9.97 1.30 -15.88
C HIS A 81 -8.70 0.60 -16.39
N LEU A 82 -8.82 -0.21 -17.45
CA LEU A 82 -7.73 -0.94 -18.06
C LEU A 82 -6.82 -0.01 -18.86
N GLU A 83 -7.38 0.87 -19.69
CA GLU A 83 -6.65 1.87 -20.47
C GLU A 83 -5.82 2.79 -19.57
N ARG A 84 -6.43 3.29 -18.49
CA ARG A 84 -5.77 4.09 -17.45
C ARG A 84 -4.60 3.36 -16.77
N SER A 85 -4.74 2.04 -16.57
CA SER A 85 -3.68 1.22 -15.98
C SER A 85 -2.56 0.85 -16.96
N LEU A 86 -2.87 0.71 -18.25
CA LEU A 86 -1.91 0.41 -19.32
C LEU A 86 -1.13 1.66 -19.72
N ALA A 87 -1.80 2.82 -19.80
CA ALA A 87 -1.17 4.12 -20.00
C ALA A 87 -0.17 4.44 -18.89
N ASN A 88 -0.53 4.22 -17.63
CA ASN A 88 0.40 4.38 -16.51
C ASN A 88 1.62 3.45 -16.60
N ARG A 89 1.45 2.21 -17.04
CA ARG A 89 2.57 1.26 -17.19
C ARG A 89 3.45 1.59 -18.39
N GLN A 90 2.89 2.09 -19.49
CA GLN A 90 3.66 2.55 -20.65
C GLN A 90 4.44 3.83 -20.35
N LEU A 91 3.83 4.79 -19.65
CA LEU A 91 4.52 5.99 -19.17
C LEU A 91 5.67 5.62 -18.24
N GLN A 92 5.43 4.71 -17.28
CA GLN A 92 6.48 4.24 -16.39
C GLN A 92 7.64 3.60 -17.16
N ARG A 93 7.35 2.69 -18.11
CA ARG A 93 8.37 2.07 -18.97
C ARG A 93 9.08 3.05 -19.88
N ALA A 94 8.41 4.11 -20.32
CA ALA A 94 9.01 5.16 -21.14
C ALA A 94 9.96 6.03 -20.31
N PHE A 95 9.56 6.40 -19.08
CA PHE A 95 10.44 7.10 -18.13
C PHE A 95 11.64 6.25 -17.70
N ASP A 96 11.45 4.96 -17.48
CA ASP A 96 12.54 4.03 -17.14
C ASP A 96 13.55 3.86 -18.31
N ASN A 97 13.17 4.26 -19.54
CA ASN A 97 14.01 4.21 -20.74
C ASN A 97 14.49 5.60 -21.22
N LEU A 98 14.09 6.69 -20.53
CA LEU A 98 14.46 8.06 -20.87
C LEU A 98 15.26 8.68 -19.72
N GLU A 99 16.53 8.26 -19.59
CA GLU A 99 17.70 9.04 -19.16
C GLU A 99 18.87 8.09 -18.83
N PRO A 100 20.09 8.45 -19.26
CA PRO A 100 20.60 8.45 -20.63
C PRO A 100 21.24 7.10 -21.04
#